data_AF-A0AA43HV47-F1
#
_entry.id   AF-A0AA43HV47-F1
#
_cell.length_a   1.000
_cell.length_b   1.000
_cell.length_c   1.000
_cell.angle_alpha   90.00
_cell.angle_beta   90.00
_cell.angle_gamma   90.00
#
_symmetry.space_group_name_H-M   'P 1'
#
loop_
_entity.id
_entity.type
_entity.pdbx_description
1 polymer ?
#
loop_
_entity_poly.entity_id
_entity_poly.type
_entity_poly.pdbx_seq_one_letter_code
_entity_poly.pdbx_strand_id
1 'polypeptide(L)'
;MRIIIAIILLLASIFSSCQNKQLTRDELSEKFSKDWCGCMEEKSEGKTSEEIISQVVPDCVRGVMSQYVQDKQLYDGIRVLIAAKNYDESLSDYEKERLFGRELGKELVTNAVDECETYRKALIQFKKDYIEKAKQDANTQDKVEVGELINNMQSQLDEIDISQVKDPKKKKQISSYYLLLGLMYEYAEKDALAVKQYDKAIEFDSESSTAIGLKKLLVKYKE
;
A
#
# COMPACT_ATOMS: atom_id res chain seq x y z
N MET A 1 61.48 10.75 19.34
CA MET A 1 60.75 11.40 18.22
C MET A 1 60.17 10.45 17.17
N ARG A 2 60.61 9.18 17.06
CA ARG A 2 60.01 8.20 16.13
C ARG A 2 58.79 7.43 16.70
N ILE A 3 58.65 7.37 18.02
CA ILE A 3 57.55 6.67 18.70
C ILE A 3 56.25 7.49 18.71
N ILE A 4 56.35 8.82 18.76
CA ILE A 4 55.18 9.72 18.80
C ILE A 4 54.44 9.74 17.44
N ILE A 5 55.17 9.60 16.32
CA ILE A 5 54.60 9.58 14.96
C ILE A 5 53.78 8.29 14.73
N ALA A 6 54.19 7.17 15.30
CA ALA A 6 53.47 5.89 15.17
C ALA A 6 52.13 5.89 15.91
N ILE A 7 52.02 6.60 17.04
CA ILE A 7 50.78 6.69 17.83
C ILE A 7 49.75 7.61 17.14
N ILE A 8 50.19 8.66 16.46
CA ILE A 8 49.30 9.57 15.70
C ILE A 8 48.73 8.88 14.45
N LEU A 9 49.49 8.01 13.79
CA LEU A 9 49.01 7.23 12.64
C LEU A 9 48.02 6.10 13.04
N LEU A 10 48.21 5.48 14.21
CA LEU A 10 47.27 4.48 14.74
C LEU A 10 45.95 5.09 15.22
N LEU A 11 45.96 6.33 15.72
CA LEU A 11 44.74 7.04 16.07
C LEU A 11 43.96 7.51 14.83
N ALA A 12 44.62 7.84 13.72
CA ALA A 12 43.95 8.21 12.46
C ALA A 12 43.17 7.04 11.83
N SER A 13 43.62 5.79 12.03
CA SER A 13 42.89 4.61 11.54
C SER A 13 41.64 4.25 12.35
N ILE A 14 41.49 4.75 13.58
CA ILE A 14 40.30 4.49 14.42
C ILE A 14 39.15 5.44 14.08
N PHE A 15 39.43 6.60 13.47
CA PHE A 15 38.39 7.55 13.03
C PHE A 15 37.87 7.30 11.60
N SER A 16 38.40 6.31 10.88
CA SER A 16 38.03 6.04 9.49
C SER A 16 36.86 5.06 9.32
N SER A 17 36.30 4.54 10.42
CA SER A 17 35.26 3.49 10.40
C SER A 17 33.95 3.88 11.07
N CYS A 18 33.63 5.18 11.18
CA CYS A 18 32.24 5.62 11.19
C CYS A 18 31.80 5.91 9.75
N GLN A 19 31.85 4.90 8.87
CA GLN A 19 30.99 4.94 7.70
C GLN A 19 29.56 4.87 8.23
N ASN A 20 28.83 5.98 8.17
CA ASN A 20 27.38 5.95 8.32
C ASN A 20 26.87 4.90 7.34
N LYS A 21 26.42 3.75 7.86
CA LYS A 21 25.86 2.68 7.05
C LYS A 21 24.72 3.29 6.23
N GLN A 22 24.89 3.30 4.91
CA GLN A 22 23.91 3.86 4.01
C GLN A 22 22.64 3.00 4.07
N LEU A 23 21.49 3.64 4.32
CA LEU A 23 20.18 2.99 4.33
C LEU A 23 19.94 2.32 2.97
N THR A 24 19.59 1.04 2.99
CA THR A 24 19.19 0.30 1.78
C THR A 24 17.66 0.30 1.61
N ARG A 25 17.19 -0.07 0.42
CA ARG A 25 15.75 -0.21 0.15
C ARG A 25 15.11 -1.30 1.02
N ASP A 26 15.79 -2.43 1.17
CA ASP A 26 15.30 -3.56 1.95
C ASP A 26 15.20 -3.22 3.44
N GLU A 27 16.21 -2.53 3.99
CA GLU A 27 16.17 -2.05 5.38
C GLU A 27 15.04 -1.05 5.60
N LEU A 28 14.77 -0.15 4.65
CA LEU A 28 13.64 0.76 4.72
C LEU A 28 12.30 0.00 4.67
N SER A 29 12.19 -1.03 3.83
CA SER A 29 10.99 -1.87 3.76
C SER A 29 10.75 -2.63 5.06
N GLU A 30 11.78 -3.32 5.59
CA GLU A 30 11.69 -4.07 6.84
C GLU A 30 11.31 -3.15 8.01
N LYS A 31 11.95 -1.98 8.09
CA LYS A 31 11.66 -0.99 9.12
C LYS A 31 10.20 -0.51 9.03
N PHE A 32 9.73 -0.19 7.82
CA PHE A 32 8.35 0.23 7.64
C PHE A 32 7.37 -0.86 8.03
N SER A 33 7.56 -2.09 7.57
CA SER A 33 6.66 -3.19 7.88
C SER A 33 6.55 -3.42 9.37
N LYS A 34 7.68 -3.38 10.09
CA LYS A 34 7.69 -3.47 11.56
C LYS A 34 6.92 -2.33 12.22
N ASP A 35 7.23 -1.08 11.87
CA ASP A 35 6.62 0.11 12.50
C ASP A 35 5.12 0.18 12.17
N TRP A 36 4.73 -0.15 10.94
CA TRP A 36 3.36 -0.15 10.47
C TRP A 36 2.54 -1.29 11.08
N CYS A 37 3.09 -2.51 11.17
CA CYS A 37 2.40 -3.62 11.83
C CYS A 37 2.19 -3.40 13.31
N GLY A 38 3.19 -2.83 14.01
CA GLY A 38 3.01 -2.42 15.40
C GLY A 38 1.85 -1.43 15.56
N CYS A 39 1.77 -0.42 14.66
CA CYS A 39 0.64 0.50 14.65
C CYS A 39 -0.70 -0.20 14.35
N MET A 40 -0.73 -1.12 13.39
CA MET A 40 -1.94 -1.86 13.04
C MET A 40 -2.43 -2.71 14.21
N GLU A 41 -1.54 -3.42 14.91
CA GLU A 41 -1.86 -4.22 16.09
C GLU A 41 -2.46 -3.37 17.21
N GLU A 42 -1.80 -2.25 17.55
CA GLU A 42 -2.25 -1.34 18.60
C GLU A 42 -3.61 -0.72 18.26
N LYS A 43 -3.78 -0.22 17.03
CA LYS A 43 -4.95 0.59 16.67
C LYS A 43 -6.15 -0.21 16.19
N SER A 44 -5.99 -1.50 15.89
CA SER A 44 -7.10 -2.35 15.41
C SER A 44 -7.92 -2.97 16.53
N GLU A 45 -7.49 -2.86 17.79
CA GLU A 45 -8.21 -3.45 18.92
C GLU A 45 -9.64 -2.89 19.03
N GLY A 46 -10.62 -3.79 19.13
CA GLY A 46 -12.04 -3.42 19.26
C GLY A 46 -12.69 -2.84 18.00
N LYS A 47 -11.98 -2.78 16.86
CA LYS A 47 -12.52 -2.23 15.61
C LYS A 47 -13.05 -3.30 14.67
N THR A 48 -14.05 -2.94 13.89
CA THR A 48 -14.55 -3.75 12.78
C THR A 48 -13.56 -3.78 11.61
N SER A 49 -13.72 -4.76 10.71
CA SER A 49 -12.93 -4.87 9.49
C SER A 49 -13.02 -3.60 8.63
N GLU A 50 -14.22 -3.01 8.53
CA GLU A 50 -14.47 -1.76 7.81
C GLU A 50 -13.73 -0.58 8.43
N GLU A 51 -13.77 -0.43 9.75
CA GLU A 51 -13.02 0.63 10.46
C GLU A 51 -11.51 0.44 10.32
N ILE A 52 -11.02 -0.80 10.38
CA ILE A 52 -9.59 -1.09 10.22
C ILE A 52 -9.13 -0.67 8.81
N ILE A 53 -9.85 -1.11 7.77
CA ILE A 53 -9.47 -0.82 6.38
C ILE A 53 -9.65 0.67 6.03
N SER A 54 -10.73 1.30 6.47
CA SER A 54 -11.05 2.69 6.10
C SER A 54 -10.38 3.76 6.94
N GLN A 55 -9.99 3.46 8.20
CA GLN A 55 -9.41 4.43 9.13
C GLN A 55 -8.02 4.02 9.61
N VAL A 56 -7.87 2.82 10.16
CA VAL A 56 -6.61 2.41 10.81
C VAL A 56 -5.46 2.30 9.80
N VAL A 57 -5.70 1.64 8.66
CA VAL A 57 -4.71 1.51 7.58
C VAL A 57 -4.16 2.88 7.14
N PRO A 58 -4.99 3.84 6.70
CA PRO A 58 -4.47 5.14 6.29
C PRO A 58 -3.88 5.97 7.45
N ASP A 59 -4.39 5.83 8.68
CA ASP A 59 -3.81 6.47 9.87
C ASP A 59 -2.41 5.94 10.18
N CYS A 60 -2.21 4.63 10.11
CA CYS A 60 -0.92 4.00 10.37
C CYS A 60 0.10 4.32 9.28
N VAL A 61 -0.30 4.33 8.00
CA VAL A 61 0.59 4.78 6.92
C VAL A 61 1.01 6.24 7.15
N ARG A 62 0.06 7.15 7.43
CA ARG A 62 0.37 8.56 7.72
C ARG A 62 1.25 8.72 8.95
N GLY A 63 0.99 7.97 10.01
CA GLY A 63 1.76 8.00 11.24
C GLY A 63 3.23 7.62 11.03
N VAL A 64 3.48 6.47 10.41
CA VAL A 64 4.85 5.98 10.13
C VAL A 64 5.58 6.92 9.18
N MET A 65 4.95 7.35 8.09
CA MET A 65 5.58 8.28 7.15
C MET A 65 5.93 9.63 7.81
N SER A 66 5.04 10.15 8.67
CA SER A 66 5.30 11.38 9.43
C SER A 66 6.50 11.22 10.37
N GLN A 67 6.60 10.08 11.08
CA GLN A 67 7.76 9.77 11.92
C GLN A 67 9.07 9.73 11.10
N TYR A 68 9.03 9.17 9.90
CA TYR A 68 10.23 9.03 9.06
C TYR A 68 10.74 10.38 8.54
N VAL A 69 9.84 11.31 8.26
CA VAL A 69 10.20 12.69 7.89
C VAL A 69 10.75 13.48 9.08
N GLN A 70 10.29 13.18 10.30
CA GLN A 70 10.76 13.84 11.52
C GLN A 70 12.10 13.31 12.03
N ASP A 71 12.42 12.04 11.76
CA ASP A 71 13.74 11.46 12.03
C ASP A 71 14.73 11.92 10.96
N LYS A 72 15.56 12.91 11.31
CA LYS A 72 16.53 13.51 10.39
C LYS A 72 17.48 12.47 9.78
N GLN A 73 17.99 11.52 10.57
CA GLN A 73 18.97 10.56 10.07
C GLN A 73 18.32 9.59 9.07
N LEU A 74 17.11 9.13 9.40
CA LEU A 74 16.33 8.28 8.49
C LEU A 74 15.94 9.03 7.22
N TYR A 75 15.47 10.28 7.36
CA TYR A 75 15.08 11.11 6.23
C TYR A 75 16.25 11.39 5.27
N ASP A 76 17.42 11.71 5.81
CA ASP A 76 18.64 11.89 5.01
C ASP A 76 19.00 10.60 4.25
N GLY A 77 18.85 9.43 4.89
CA GLY A 77 19.01 8.12 4.24
C GLY A 77 18.00 7.89 3.10
N ILE A 78 16.74 8.26 3.31
CA ILE A 78 15.69 8.19 2.27
C ILE A 78 16.03 9.10 1.09
N ARG A 79 16.53 10.32 1.33
CA ARG A 79 16.92 11.25 0.25
C ARG A 79 18.06 10.69 -0.60
N VAL A 80 18.99 9.93 -0.01
CA VAL A 80 20.02 9.24 -0.78
C VAL A 80 19.41 8.16 -1.69
N LEU A 81 18.41 7.41 -1.22
CA LEU A 81 17.68 6.44 -2.05
C LEU A 81 16.91 7.12 -3.19
N ILE A 82 16.34 8.31 -2.95
CA ILE A 82 15.68 9.13 -3.97
C ILE A 82 16.69 9.60 -5.02
N ALA A 83 17.86 10.09 -4.60
CA ALA A 83 18.91 10.54 -5.51
C ALA A 83 19.49 9.42 -6.38
N ALA A 84 19.44 8.16 -5.90
CA ALA A 84 19.85 7.00 -6.68
C ALA A 84 18.83 6.57 -7.75
N LYS A 85 17.62 7.14 -7.75
CA LYS A 85 16.60 6.88 -8.78
C LYS A 85 16.82 7.83 -9.97
N ASN A 86 16.66 7.28 -11.18
CA ASN A 86 16.67 8.07 -12.42
C ASN A 86 15.31 8.76 -12.64
N TYR A 87 14.95 9.67 -11.74
CA TYR A 87 13.81 10.57 -11.95
C TYR A 87 14.15 11.62 -13.02
N ASP A 88 13.13 12.11 -13.72
CA ASP A 88 13.26 13.20 -14.68
C ASP A 88 13.90 14.42 -13.99
N GLU A 89 14.96 14.95 -14.60
CA GLU A 89 15.74 16.07 -14.07
C GLU A 89 14.93 17.37 -13.99
N SER A 90 13.86 17.50 -14.80
CA SER A 90 12.96 18.66 -14.77
C SER A 90 12.08 18.73 -13.51
N LEU A 91 11.97 17.63 -12.76
CA LEU A 91 11.20 17.59 -11.51
C LEU A 91 11.96 18.26 -10.37
N SER A 92 11.23 19.03 -9.57
CA SER A 92 11.73 19.55 -8.29
C SER A 92 12.02 18.43 -7.30
N ASP A 93 12.88 18.72 -6.30
CA ASP A 93 13.15 17.77 -5.21
C ASP A 93 11.86 17.31 -4.52
N TYR A 94 10.92 18.24 -4.30
CA TYR A 94 9.61 17.93 -3.72
C TYR A 94 8.80 16.94 -4.58
N GLU A 95 8.83 17.09 -5.90
CA GLU A 95 8.12 16.17 -6.80
C GLU A 95 8.76 14.79 -6.82
N LYS A 96 10.10 14.71 -6.80
CA LYS A 96 10.84 13.45 -6.69
C LYS A 96 10.56 12.74 -5.37
N GLU A 97 10.61 13.46 -4.25
CA GLU A 97 10.26 12.96 -2.92
C GLU A 97 8.81 12.45 -2.88
N ARG A 98 7.88 13.19 -3.46
CA ARG A 98 6.47 12.79 -3.54
C ARG A 98 6.25 11.54 -4.39
N LEU A 99 6.92 11.42 -5.54
CA LEU A 99 6.84 10.24 -6.39
C LEU A 99 7.42 9.01 -5.69
N PHE A 100 8.60 9.15 -5.09
CA PHE A 100 9.23 8.09 -4.31
C PHE A 100 8.35 7.66 -3.15
N GLY A 101 7.74 8.61 -2.41
CA GLY A 101 6.82 8.31 -1.32
C GLY A 101 5.59 7.51 -1.77
N ARG A 102 5.06 7.79 -2.98
CA ARG A 102 3.95 7.02 -3.58
C ARG A 102 4.38 5.61 -3.97
N GLU A 103 5.55 5.47 -4.60
CA GLU A 103 6.12 4.16 -4.94
C GLU A 103 6.34 3.32 -3.68
N LEU A 104 7.00 3.93 -2.68
CA LEU A 104 7.25 3.33 -1.38
C LEU A 104 5.94 2.93 -0.71
N GLY A 105 4.95 3.82 -0.59
CA GLY A 105 3.66 3.49 0.01
C GLY A 105 2.97 2.29 -0.65
N LYS A 106 2.98 2.19 -1.99
CA LYS A 106 2.41 1.06 -2.73
C LYS A 106 3.15 -0.26 -2.46
N GLU A 107 4.47 -0.23 -2.56
CA GLU A 107 5.34 -1.38 -2.32
C GLU A 107 5.13 -1.91 -0.91
N LEU A 108 5.15 -1.01 0.07
CA LEU A 108 5.00 -1.33 1.47
C LEU A 108 3.62 -1.91 1.80
N VAL A 109 2.54 -1.33 1.27
CA VAL A 109 1.18 -1.90 1.43
C VAL A 109 1.08 -3.29 0.79
N THR A 110 1.77 -3.50 -0.33
CA THR A 110 1.80 -4.81 -0.98
C THR A 110 2.54 -5.85 -0.13
N ASN A 111 3.71 -5.50 0.40
CA ASN A 111 4.53 -6.37 1.25
C ASN A 111 3.86 -6.61 2.61
N ALA A 112 3.15 -5.62 3.14
CA ALA A 112 2.34 -5.71 4.33
C ALA A 112 1.29 -6.83 4.30
N VAL A 113 0.77 -7.21 3.13
CA VAL A 113 -0.12 -8.38 3.04
C VAL A 113 0.63 -9.64 3.50
N ASP A 114 1.92 -9.74 3.19
CA ASP A 114 2.77 -10.90 3.48
C ASP A 114 3.38 -10.83 4.89
N GLU A 115 3.67 -9.63 5.37
CA GLU A 115 4.45 -9.41 6.60
C GLU A 115 3.58 -9.03 7.81
N CYS A 116 2.33 -8.63 7.57
CA CYS A 116 1.44 -8.10 8.60
C CYS A 116 0.18 -8.95 8.80
N GLU A 117 0.18 -9.83 9.80
CA GLU A 117 -0.95 -10.74 10.04
C GLU A 117 -2.25 -9.99 10.35
N THR A 118 -2.19 -8.93 11.16
CA THR A 118 -3.35 -8.11 11.52
C THR A 118 -4.01 -7.49 10.28
N TYR A 119 -3.21 -6.92 9.38
CA TYR A 119 -3.72 -6.36 8.13
C TYR A 119 -4.29 -7.44 7.21
N ARG A 120 -3.59 -8.57 7.06
CA ARG A 120 -4.07 -9.68 6.22
C ARG A 120 -5.42 -10.21 6.72
N LYS A 121 -5.56 -10.44 8.03
CA LYS A 121 -6.83 -10.86 8.64
C LYS A 121 -7.92 -9.82 8.45
N ALA A 122 -7.61 -8.53 8.62
CA ALA A 122 -8.55 -7.45 8.38
C ALA A 122 -9.03 -7.42 6.92
N LEU A 123 -8.14 -7.59 5.93
CA LEU A 123 -8.52 -7.68 4.51
C LEU A 123 -9.41 -8.89 4.22
N ILE A 124 -9.06 -10.07 4.76
CA ILE A 124 -9.86 -11.30 4.59
C ILE A 124 -11.26 -11.09 5.17
N GLN A 125 -11.35 -10.52 6.37
CA GLN A 125 -12.62 -10.29 7.03
C GLN A 125 -13.44 -9.20 6.34
N PHE A 126 -12.80 -8.10 5.94
CA PHE A 126 -13.43 -7.02 5.17
C PHE A 126 -14.07 -7.56 3.89
N LYS A 127 -13.34 -8.40 3.13
CA LYS A 127 -13.89 -9.07 1.94
C LYS A 127 -15.16 -9.86 2.28
N LYS A 128 -15.13 -10.67 3.34
CA LYS A 128 -16.29 -11.48 3.76
C LYS A 128 -17.47 -10.58 4.14
N ASP A 129 -17.25 -9.60 5.01
CA ASP A 129 -18.30 -8.71 5.50
C ASP A 129 -18.94 -7.93 4.35
N TYR A 130 -18.13 -7.48 3.38
CA TYR A 130 -18.61 -6.74 2.24
C TYR A 130 -19.47 -7.59 1.29
N ILE A 131 -19.01 -8.80 0.97
CA ILE A 131 -19.76 -9.74 0.12
C ILE A 131 -21.10 -10.07 0.79
N GLU A 132 -21.12 -10.34 2.09
CA GLU A 132 -22.34 -10.65 2.83
C GLU A 132 -23.31 -9.46 2.87
N LYS A 133 -22.80 -8.24 3.05
CA LYS A 133 -23.64 -7.03 2.98
C LYS A 133 -24.24 -6.82 1.60
N ALA A 134 -23.45 -6.98 0.54
CA ALA A 134 -23.92 -6.86 -0.84
C ALA A 134 -25.03 -7.88 -1.17
N LYS A 135 -24.92 -9.11 -0.64
CA LYS A 135 -25.97 -10.13 -0.75
C LYS A 135 -27.26 -9.74 -0.03
N GLN A 136 -27.14 -9.26 1.21
CA GLN A 136 -28.28 -8.84 2.04
C GLN A 136 -29.03 -7.67 1.41
N ASP A 137 -28.32 -6.64 0.95
CA ASP A 137 -28.92 -5.45 0.31
C ASP A 137 -29.65 -5.81 -1.00
N ALA A 138 -29.19 -6.86 -1.68
CA ALA A 138 -29.83 -7.36 -2.89
C ALA A 138 -30.97 -8.37 -2.61
N ASN A 139 -31.24 -8.75 -1.35
CA ASN A 139 -32.12 -9.88 -0.98
C ASN A 139 -31.68 -11.24 -1.56
N THR A 140 -30.42 -11.37 -1.95
CA THR A 140 -29.92 -12.52 -2.72
C THR A 140 -29.09 -13.47 -1.86
N GLN A 141 -29.37 -14.78 -1.94
CA GLN A 141 -28.45 -15.84 -1.47
C GLN A 141 -27.93 -16.71 -2.62
N ASP A 142 -28.43 -16.51 -3.85
CA ASP A 142 -28.14 -17.35 -5.03
C ASP A 142 -26.99 -16.77 -5.89
N LYS A 143 -26.13 -17.64 -6.43
CA LYS A 143 -25.07 -17.30 -7.39
C LYS A 143 -25.63 -16.77 -8.71
N VAL A 144 -26.87 -17.13 -9.10
CA VAL A 144 -27.52 -16.65 -10.34
C VAL A 144 -27.81 -15.15 -10.27
N GLU A 145 -28.34 -14.67 -9.15
CA GLU A 145 -28.70 -13.25 -8.95
C GLU A 145 -27.46 -12.35 -8.81
N VAL A 146 -26.35 -12.89 -8.27
CA VAL A 146 -25.05 -12.20 -8.31
C VAL A 146 -24.57 -11.97 -9.74
N GLY A 147 -24.88 -12.87 -10.68
CA GLY A 147 -24.57 -12.70 -12.10
C GLY A 147 -25.25 -11.47 -12.69
N GLU A 148 -26.51 -11.22 -12.34
CA GLU A 148 -27.24 -10.03 -12.78
C GLU A 148 -26.68 -8.74 -12.17
N LEU A 149 -26.35 -8.76 -10.88
CA LEU A 149 -25.72 -7.62 -10.21
C LEU A 149 -24.35 -7.29 -10.81
N ILE A 150 -23.53 -8.29 -11.10
CA ILE A 150 -22.25 -8.13 -11.80
C ILE A 150 -22.47 -7.47 -13.16
N ASN A 151 -23.44 -7.94 -13.95
CA ASN A 151 -23.71 -7.39 -15.28
C ASN A 151 -24.16 -5.93 -15.20
N ASN A 152 -25.05 -5.59 -14.25
CA ASN A 152 -25.52 -4.22 -14.04
C ASN A 152 -24.40 -3.28 -13.62
N MET A 153 -23.52 -3.71 -12.71
CA MET A 153 -22.36 -2.93 -12.31
C MET A 153 -21.36 -2.77 -13.45
N GLN A 154 -21.09 -3.82 -14.22
CA GLN A 154 -20.19 -3.78 -15.36
C GLN A 154 -20.71 -2.81 -16.44
N SER A 155 -22.00 -2.82 -16.76
CA SER A 155 -22.57 -1.91 -17.77
C SER A 155 -22.42 -0.45 -17.36
N GLN A 156 -22.66 -0.13 -16.09
CA GLN A 156 -22.47 1.23 -15.56
C GLN A 156 -21.01 1.69 -15.64
N LEU A 157 -20.05 0.77 -15.47
CA LEU A 157 -18.63 1.08 -15.54
C LEU A 157 -18.11 1.18 -16.98
N ASP A 158 -18.68 0.40 -17.91
CA ASP A 158 -18.30 0.43 -19.32
C ASP A 158 -18.67 1.76 -20.01
N GLU A 159 -19.67 2.47 -19.48
CA GLU A 159 -20.05 3.81 -19.94
C GLU A 159 -19.07 4.92 -19.52
N ILE A 160 -18.12 4.61 -18.63
CA ILE A 160 -17.18 5.60 -18.10
C ILE A 160 -15.93 5.69 -18.98
N ASP A 161 -15.81 6.79 -19.71
CA ASP A 161 -14.54 7.15 -20.36
C ASP A 161 -13.53 7.65 -19.31
N ILE A 162 -12.58 6.77 -18.98
CA ILE A 162 -11.49 6.98 -18.01
C ILE A 162 -10.71 8.26 -18.32
N SER A 163 -10.49 8.57 -19.60
CA SER A 163 -9.68 9.73 -20.04
C SER A 163 -10.33 11.07 -19.70
N GLN A 164 -11.65 11.09 -19.51
CA GLN A 164 -12.44 12.30 -19.26
C GLN A 164 -12.66 12.56 -17.76
N VAL A 165 -12.37 11.60 -16.89
CA VAL A 165 -12.55 11.76 -15.44
C VAL A 165 -11.34 12.48 -14.84
N LYS A 166 -11.43 13.79 -14.68
CA LYS A 166 -10.36 14.61 -14.07
C LYS A 166 -10.53 14.83 -12.57
N ASP A 167 -11.76 14.80 -12.06
CA ASP A 167 -12.06 15.05 -10.63
C ASP A 167 -11.53 13.91 -9.74
N PRO A 168 -10.59 14.18 -8.80
CA PRO A 168 -10.07 13.19 -7.88
C PRO A 168 -11.14 12.49 -7.03
N LYS A 169 -12.21 13.20 -6.63
CA LYS A 169 -13.29 12.59 -5.83
C LYS A 169 -14.07 11.58 -6.66
N LYS A 170 -14.40 11.96 -7.90
CA LYS A 170 -15.06 11.05 -8.86
C LYS A 170 -14.17 9.84 -9.18
N LYS A 171 -12.86 10.03 -9.36
CA LYS A 171 -11.92 8.91 -9.52
C LYS A 171 -11.97 7.92 -8.35
N LYS A 172 -11.96 8.42 -7.11
CA LYS A 172 -12.07 7.57 -5.92
C LYS A 172 -13.40 6.81 -5.87
N GLN A 173 -14.50 7.46 -6.21
CA GLN A 173 -15.80 6.78 -6.29
C GLN A 173 -15.79 5.65 -7.33
N ILE A 174 -15.27 5.91 -8.53
CA ILE A 174 -15.16 4.90 -9.60
C ILE A 174 -14.22 3.77 -9.19
N SER A 175 -13.09 4.09 -8.56
CA SER A 175 -12.20 3.08 -7.97
C SER A 175 -12.94 2.19 -6.99
N SER A 176 -13.79 2.75 -6.12
CA SER A 176 -14.62 1.95 -5.22
C SER A 176 -15.54 1.02 -6.00
N TYR A 177 -16.25 1.49 -7.03
CA TYR A 177 -17.10 0.61 -7.85
C TYR A 177 -16.34 -0.56 -8.47
N TYR A 178 -15.14 -0.31 -9.02
CA TYR A 178 -14.27 -1.37 -9.54
C TYR A 178 -13.82 -2.35 -8.45
N LEU A 179 -13.46 -1.86 -7.25
CA LEU A 179 -13.14 -2.69 -6.11
C LEU A 179 -14.28 -3.64 -5.75
N LEU A 180 -15.51 -3.12 -5.73
CA LEU A 180 -16.71 -3.90 -5.41
C LEU A 180 -16.99 -4.95 -6.47
N LEU A 181 -16.92 -4.56 -7.75
CA LEU A 181 -17.10 -5.51 -8.84
C LEU A 181 -16.05 -6.62 -8.79
N GLY A 182 -14.81 -6.30 -8.40
CA GLY A 182 -13.76 -7.29 -8.16
C GLY A 182 -14.13 -8.31 -7.08
N LEU A 183 -14.64 -7.85 -5.93
CA LEU A 183 -15.12 -8.73 -4.86
C LEU A 183 -16.28 -9.63 -5.30
N MET A 184 -17.20 -9.11 -6.11
CA MET A 184 -18.32 -9.89 -6.64
C MET A 184 -17.85 -10.95 -7.65
N TYR A 185 -16.88 -10.62 -8.51
CA TYR A 185 -16.25 -11.61 -9.37
C TYR A 185 -15.51 -12.68 -8.57
N GLU A 186 -14.83 -12.31 -7.48
CA GLU A 186 -14.18 -13.30 -6.59
C GLU A 186 -15.20 -14.23 -5.96
N TYR A 187 -16.34 -13.69 -5.47
CA TYR A 187 -17.44 -14.51 -4.94
C TYR A 187 -18.05 -15.45 -6.00
N ALA A 188 -18.13 -14.98 -7.25
CA ALA A 188 -18.58 -15.77 -8.39
C ALA A 188 -17.49 -16.73 -8.93
N GLU A 189 -16.36 -16.88 -8.23
CA GLU A 189 -15.23 -17.74 -8.60
C GLU A 189 -14.59 -17.38 -9.96
N LYS A 190 -14.68 -16.11 -10.35
CA LYS A 190 -14.15 -15.54 -11.61
C LYS A 190 -12.89 -14.72 -11.35
N ASP A 191 -11.84 -15.34 -10.81
CA ASP A 191 -10.64 -14.63 -10.31
C ASP A 191 -9.95 -13.75 -11.35
N ALA A 192 -9.82 -14.21 -12.60
CA ALA A 192 -9.18 -13.43 -13.64
C ALA A 192 -9.92 -12.10 -13.90
N LEU A 193 -11.26 -12.12 -13.79
CA LEU A 193 -12.07 -10.91 -13.89
C LEU A 193 -11.94 -10.08 -12.61
N ALA A 194 -11.92 -10.70 -11.44
CA ALA A 194 -11.69 -10.00 -10.18
C ALA A 194 -10.37 -9.20 -10.19
N VAL A 195 -9.27 -9.85 -10.59
CA VAL A 195 -7.95 -9.21 -10.74
C VAL A 195 -8.02 -8.03 -11.72
N LYS A 196 -8.69 -8.19 -12.88
CA LYS A 196 -8.88 -7.11 -13.85
C LYS A 196 -9.59 -5.90 -13.24
N GLN A 197 -10.59 -6.12 -12.39
CA GLN A 197 -11.28 -5.01 -11.72
C GLN A 197 -10.44 -4.38 -10.62
N TYR A 198 -9.66 -5.14 -9.86
CA TYR A 198 -8.70 -4.56 -8.92
C TYR A 198 -7.64 -3.71 -9.63
N ASP A 199 -7.15 -4.15 -10.79
CA ASP A 199 -6.25 -3.35 -11.62
C ASP A 199 -6.89 -2.03 -12.06
N LYS A 200 -8.17 -2.07 -12.48
CA LYS A 200 -8.93 -0.86 -12.81
C LYS A 200 -9.14 0.06 -11.60
N ALA A 201 -9.42 -0.49 -10.42
CA ALA A 201 -9.51 0.30 -9.20
C ALA A 201 -8.19 1.04 -8.91
N ILE A 202 -7.05 0.35 -9.04
CA ILE A 202 -5.72 0.93 -8.86
C ILE A 202 -5.39 1.96 -9.96
N GLU A 203 -5.88 1.79 -11.18
CA GLU A 203 -5.72 2.78 -12.26
C GLU A 203 -6.40 4.12 -11.90
N PHE A 204 -7.59 4.05 -11.29
CA PHE A 204 -8.37 5.23 -10.87
C PHE A 204 -7.90 5.84 -9.56
N ASP A 205 -7.58 5.01 -8.56
CA ASP A 205 -6.97 5.43 -7.30
C ASP A 205 -5.74 4.57 -7.02
N SER A 206 -4.60 5.06 -7.51
CA SER A 206 -3.34 4.34 -7.39
C SER A 206 -2.85 4.18 -5.94
N GLU A 207 -3.46 4.89 -4.99
CA GLU A 207 -3.15 4.80 -3.56
C GLU A 207 -4.17 3.93 -2.81
N SER A 208 -5.08 3.25 -3.53
CA SER A 208 -6.06 2.35 -2.94
C SER A 208 -5.38 1.11 -2.33
N SER A 209 -5.02 1.22 -1.06
CA SER A 209 -4.40 0.14 -0.29
C SER A 209 -5.26 -1.11 -0.26
N THR A 210 -6.59 -0.94 -0.20
CA THR A 210 -7.55 -2.05 -0.23
C THR A 210 -7.51 -2.81 -1.57
N ALA A 211 -7.49 -2.11 -2.71
CA ALA A 211 -7.43 -2.75 -4.02
C ALA A 211 -6.10 -3.50 -4.22
N ILE A 212 -4.98 -2.87 -3.83
CA ILE A 212 -3.65 -3.47 -3.86
C ILE A 212 -3.62 -4.73 -2.98
N GLY A 213 -4.12 -4.61 -1.75
CA GLY A 213 -4.14 -5.69 -0.77
C GLY A 213 -4.99 -6.89 -1.20
N LEU A 214 -6.21 -6.64 -1.69
CA LEU A 214 -7.11 -7.68 -2.17
C LEU A 214 -6.58 -8.39 -3.42
N LYS A 215 -6.02 -7.64 -4.38
CA LYS A 215 -5.34 -8.23 -5.55
C LYS A 215 -4.23 -9.18 -5.12
N LYS A 216 -3.35 -8.73 -4.23
CA LYS A 216 -2.23 -9.53 -3.72
C LYS A 216 -2.73 -10.78 -2.97
N LEU A 217 -3.76 -10.62 -2.14
CA LEU A 217 -4.37 -11.73 -1.40
C LEU A 217 -4.92 -12.79 -2.37
N LEU A 218 -5.66 -12.37 -3.40
CA LEU A 218 -6.25 -13.28 -4.40
C LEU A 218 -5.19 -14.03 -5.21
N VAL A 219 -4.14 -13.34 -5.66
CA VAL A 219 -3.09 -13.93 -6.51
C VAL A 219 -2.19 -14.89 -5.71
N LYS A 220 -1.91 -14.59 -4.44
CA LYS A 220 -0.88 -15.31 -3.67
C LYS A 220 -1.43 -16.39 -2.73
N TYR A 221 -2.62 -16.22 -2.16
CA TYR A 221 -3.14 -17.09 -1.09
C TYR A 221 -4.27 -18.01 -1.54
N LYS A 222 -4.42 -18.22 -2.85
CA LYS A 222 -5.36 -19.19 -3.42
C LYS A 222 -4.64 -20.52 -3.68
N GLU A 223 -4.23 -21.16 -2.59
CA GLU A 223 -3.79 -22.56 -2.53
C GLU A 223 -4.69 -23.35 -1.58
#